data_AF-A0AAP0WY81-F1
#
_entry.id   AF-A0AAP0WY81-F1
#
_cell.length_a   1.000
_cell.length_b   1.000
_cell.length_c   1.000
_cell.angle_alpha   90.00
_cell.angle_beta   90.00
_cell.angle_gamma   90.00
#
_symmetry.space_group_name_H-M   'P 1'
#
loop_
_entity.id
_entity.type
_entity.pdbx_description
1 polymer ?
#
loop_
_entity_poly.entity_id
_entity_poly.type
_entity_poly.pdbx_seq_one_letter_code
_entity_poly.pdbx_strand_id
1 'polypeptide(L)'
;MSSDSVFEVHSYPSVTVDILNCTCTCYQWQINGFPCAHAVVAIQTSDINDYVKDYFYTSSFCEAYSQPIHPISTALKVGVREENCEFVLPPNMRQPTGRLKNRRIPSRGEKIRQIKCGRCERLGTHTKKTCQKPI
;
A
#
# COMPACT_ATOMS: atom_id res chain seq x y z
N MET A 1 0.14 43.93 6.55
CA MET A 1 0.20 42.93 7.65
C MET A 1 0.87 41.71 7.05
N SER A 2 2.16 41.51 7.30
CA SER A 2 2.87 40.34 6.77
C SER A 2 2.23 39.08 7.35
N SER A 3 1.80 38.18 6.47
CA SER A 3 1.22 36.88 6.83
C SER A 3 2.33 35.97 7.33
N ASP A 4 2.54 35.93 8.65
CA ASP A 4 3.57 35.13 9.35
C ASP A 4 3.35 33.61 9.24
N SER A 5 2.31 33.17 8.51
CA SER A 5 1.91 31.75 8.34
C SER A 5 2.16 31.20 6.94
N VAL A 6 2.59 32.03 5.97
CA VAL A 6 2.76 31.64 4.57
C VAL A 6 4.25 31.56 4.22
N PHE A 7 4.68 30.41 3.74
CA PHE A 7 6.07 30.09 3.42
C PHE A 7 6.21 29.69 1.96
N GLU A 8 7.24 30.20 1.29
CA GLU A 8 7.69 29.65 0.02
C GLU A 8 8.76 28.60 0.29
N VAL A 9 8.52 27.37 -0.17
CA VAL A 9 9.47 26.26 -0.05
C VAL A 9 10.12 26.05 -1.41
N HIS A 10 11.45 26.21 -1.44
CA HIS A 10 12.27 26.04 -2.63
C HIS A 10 12.43 24.55 -2.98
N SER A 11 11.48 24.05 -3.77
CA SER A 11 11.50 22.73 -4.42
C SER A 11 11.47 22.89 -5.95
N TYR A 12 11.39 21.79 -6.71
CA TYR A 12 11.18 21.85 -8.16
C TYR A 12 9.87 21.13 -8.53
N PRO A 13 8.76 21.85 -8.79
CA PRO A 13 8.60 23.31 -8.75
C PRO A 13 8.60 23.88 -7.32
N SER A 14 8.85 25.19 -7.16
CA SER A 14 8.64 25.88 -5.87
C SER A 14 7.18 25.80 -5.47
N VAL A 15 6.92 25.67 -4.18
CA VAL A 15 5.56 25.58 -3.63
C VAL A 15 5.35 26.59 -2.52
N THR A 16 4.09 26.99 -2.33
CA THR A 16 3.67 27.84 -1.23
C THR A 16 2.95 26.97 -0.21
N VAL A 17 3.28 27.14 1.07
CA VAL A 17 2.65 26.48 2.20
C VAL A 17 1.98 27.56 3.03
N ASP A 18 0.69 27.38 3.33
CA ASP A 18 -0.01 28.18 4.33
C ASP A 18 -0.33 27.29 5.52
N ILE A 19 0.42 27.51 6.60
CA ILE A 19 0.34 26.70 7.82
C ILE A 19 -1.00 26.92 8.53
N LEU A 20 -1.51 28.16 8.53
CA LEU A 20 -2.75 28.51 9.22
C LEU A 20 -3.97 27.86 8.55
N ASN A 21 -3.96 27.80 7.22
CA ASN A 21 -5.01 27.14 6.45
C ASN A 21 -4.75 25.64 6.23
N CYS A 22 -3.63 25.10 6.74
CA CYS A 22 -3.19 23.72 6.49
C CYS A 22 -3.18 23.35 5.00
N THR A 23 -2.62 24.22 4.15
CA THR A 23 -2.58 24.02 2.69
C THR A 23 -1.18 24.08 2.11
N CYS A 24 -0.97 23.36 1.01
CA CYS A 24 0.23 23.44 0.20
C CYS A 24 -0.16 23.48 -1.28
N THR A 25 0.55 24.25 -2.11
CA THR A 25 0.27 24.28 -3.56
C THR A 25 0.63 22.97 -4.28
N CYS A 26 1.30 22.02 -3.60
CA CYS A 26 1.42 20.65 -4.10
C CYS A 26 0.15 19.80 -3.90
N TYR A 27 -0.87 20.34 -3.23
CA TYR A 27 -2.17 19.72 -2.91
C TYR A 27 -2.15 18.47 -2.02
N GLN A 28 -0.97 17.95 -1.69
CA GLN A 28 -0.84 16.72 -0.90
C GLN A 28 -1.41 16.86 0.51
N TRP A 29 -1.25 18.02 1.16
CA TRP A 29 -1.78 18.21 2.51
C TRP A 29 -3.32 18.21 2.51
N GLN A 30 -3.93 18.88 1.52
CA GLN A 30 -5.38 18.95 1.38
C GLN A 30 -5.99 17.57 1.05
N ILE A 31 -5.32 16.79 0.21
CA ILE A 31 -5.79 15.45 -0.19
C ILE A 31 -5.63 14.45 0.95
N ASN A 32 -4.46 14.45 1.59
CA ASN A 32 -4.11 13.42 2.56
C ASN A 32 -4.63 13.76 3.96
N GLY A 33 -4.82 15.04 4.29
CA GLY A 33 -5.23 15.51 5.61
C GLY A 33 -4.11 15.50 6.66
N PHE A 34 -2.85 15.41 6.23
CA PHE A 34 -1.68 15.57 7.09
C PHE A 34 -0.56 16.29 6.32
N PRO A 35 0.41 16.91 7.02
CA PRO A 35 1.46 17.70 6.39
C PRO A 35 2.25 16.91 5.33
N CYS A 36 2.39 17.48 4.13
CA CYS A 36 3.28 16.96 3.10
C CYS A 36 4.74 17.30 3.43
N ALA A 37 5.70 16.76 2.65
CA ALA A 37 7.13 17.03 2.86
C ALA A 37 7.47 18.53 2.91
N HIS A 38 6.81 19.35 2.07
CA HIS A 38 7.01 20.80 2.08
C HIS A 38 6.44 21.46 3.34
N ALA A 39 5.27 21.00 3.79
CA ALA A 39 4.63 21.51 5.00
C ALA A 39 5.44 21.21 6.25
N VAL A 40 6.02 20.01 6.34
CA VAL A 40 6.91 19.62 7.44
C VAL A 40 8.14 20.54 7.51
N VAL A 41 8.66 21.00 6.37
CA VAL A 41 9.77 21.96 6.34
C VAL A 41 9.34 23.35 6.80
N ALA A 42 8.10 23.76 6.49
CA ALA A 42 7.55 25.06 6.88
C ALA A 42 7.20 25.14 8.38
N ILE A 43 6.77 24.02 8.98
CA ILE A 43 6.44 23.93 10.42
C ILE A 43 7.74 23.84 11.23
N GLN A 44 8.18 24.96 11.81
CA GLN A 44 9.49 25.04 12.50
C GLN A 44 9.43 24.88 14.02
N THR A 45 8.38 25.38 14.68
CA THR A 45 8.34 25.52 16.15
C THR A 45 7.15 24.83 16.81
N SER A 46 6.22 24.31 16.03
CA SER A 46 5.00 23.65 16.50
C SER A 46 5.11 22.13 16.39
N ASP A 47 4.29 21.41 17.16
CA ASP A 47 4.17 19.97 16.96
C ASP A 47 3.48 19.70 15.61
N ILE A 48 4.04 18.80 14.81
CA ILE A 48 3.47 18.37 13.53
C ILE A 48 2.07 17.79 13.73
N ASN A 49 1.82 17.16 14.88
CA ASN A 49 0.53 16.56 15.19
C ASN A 49 -0.60 17.59 15.17
N ASP A 50 -0.35 18.85 15.58
CA ASP A 50 -1.36 19.93 15.60
C ASP A 50 -1.96 20.25 14.22
N TYR A 51 -1.31 19.75 13.16
CA TYR A 51 -1.62 20.01 11.76
C TYR A 51 -2.19 18.79 11.02
N VAL A 52 -2.43 17.69 11.75
CA VAL A 52 -3.02 16.45 11.24
C VAL A 52 -4.52 16.47 11.50
N LYS A 53 -5.32 15.98 10.55
CA LYS A 53 -6.77 15.86 10.72
C LYS A 53 -7.13 14.83 11.80
N ASP A 54 -8.19 15.12 12.56
CA ASP A 54 -8.67 14.33 13.70
C ASP A 54 -8.86 12.84 13.42
N TYR A 55 -9.29 12.47 12.20
CA TYR A 55 -9.57 11.07 11.87
C TYR A 55 -8.32 10.17 11.80
N PHE A 56 -7.10 10.72 11.87
CA PHE A 56 -5.87 9.94 12.01
C PHE A 56 -5.49 9.63 13.46
N TYR A 57 -6.16 10.24 14.45
CA TYR A 57 -5.86 9.99 15.84
C TYR A 57 -6.43 8.66 16.33
N THR A 58 -5.72 8.05 17.28
CA THR A 58 -6.16 6.82 17.93
C THR A 58 -7.50 6.97 18.64
N SER A 59 -7.80 8.15 19.19
CA SER A 59 -9.11 8.48 19.77
C SER A 59 -10.23 8.30 18.74
N SER A 60 -10.09 8.90 17.56
CA SER A 60 -11.08 8.81 16.47
C SER A 60 -11.23 7.39 15.94
N PHE A 61 -10.12 6.63 15.86
CA PHE A 61 -10.17 5.21 15.52
C PHE A 61 -10.96 4.40 16.56
N CYS A 62 -10.64 4.57 17.85
CA CYS A 62 -11.35 3.88 18.93
C CYS A 62 -12.84 4.24 18.96
N GLU A 63 -13.18 5.50 18.71
CA GLU A 63 -14.56 5.97 18.65
C GLU A 63 -15.32 5.34 17.47
N ALA A 64 -14.71 5.34 16.28
CA ALA A 64 -15.29 4.75 15.07
C ALA A 64 -15.59 3.25 15.19
N TYR A 65 -14.78 2.52 15.97
CA TYR A 65 -14.93 1.09 16.25
C TYR A 65 -15.48 0.80 17.65
N SER A 66 -16.02 1.80 18.35
CA SER A 66 -16.55 1.62 19.71
C SER A 66 -17.77 0.69 19.74
N GLN A 67 -18.49 0.61 18.62
CA GLN A 67 -19.66 -0.26 18.45
C GLN A 67 -19.29 -1.54 17.69
N PRO A 68 -19.93 -2.68 18.02
CA PRO A 68 -19.68 -3.93 17.32
C PRO A 68 -20.11 -3.85 15.85
N ILE A 69 -19.21 -4.25 14.94
CA ILE A 69 -19.55 -4.42 13.52
C ILE A 69 -20.29 -5.75 13.36
N HIS A 70 -21.59 -5.68 13.12
CA HIS A 70 -22.40 -6.87 12.89
C HIS A 70 -22.12 -7.47 11.50
N PRO A 71 -21.97 -8.80 11.39
CA PRO A 71 -21.88 -9.45 10.09
C PRO A 71 -23.18 -9.22 9.31
N ILE A 72 -23.04 -8.97 8.00
CA ILE A 72 -24.19 -8.93 7.09
C ILE A 72 -24.85 -10.31 7.14
N SER A 73 -26.12 -10.36 7.54
CA SER A 73 -26.88 -11.60 7.66
C SER A 73 -26.83 -12.37 6.32
N THR A 74 -26.59 -13.67 6.39
CA THR A 74 -26.59 -14.60 5.24
C THR A 74 -27.89 -14.54 4.42
N ALA A 75 -28.99 -14.03 4.97
CA ALA A 75 -30.23 -13.79 4.25
C ALA A 75 -30.09 -12.79 3.07
N LEU A 76 -29.10 -11.88 3.10
CA LEU A 76 -28.77 -10.99 1.99
C LEU A 76 -27.82 -11.62 0.97
N LYS A 77 -27.27 -12.82 1.24
CA LYS A 77 -26.64 -13.65 0.21
C LYS A 77 -27.72 -14.33 -0.63
N VAL A 78 -28.56 -13.52 -1.27
CA VAL A 78 -29.50 -14.01 -2.27
C VAL A 78 -28.67 -14.48 -3.47
N GLY A 79 -28.53 -15.80 -3.63
CA GLY A 79 -28.24 -16.37 -4.95
C GLY A 79 -26.93 -17.13 -5.14
N VAL A 80 -26.10 -17.37 -4.12
CA VAL A 80 -25.08 -18.44 -4.26
C VAL A 80 -25.72 -19.75 -3.83
N ARG A 81 -26.49 -20.35 -4.73
CA ARG A 81 -26.92 -21.73 -4.57
C ARG A 81 -25.63 -22.57 -4.57
N GLU A 82 -25.36 -23.34 -3.51
CA GLU A 82 -24.13 -24.16 -3.39
C GLU A 82 -23.95 -25.09 -4.60
N GLU A 83 -25.05 -25.47 -5.26
CA GLU A 83 -25.09 -26.26 -6.48
C GLU A 83 -24.51 -25.58 -7.74
N ASN A 84 -24.27 -24.25 -7.71
CA ASN A 84 -23.60 -23.49 -8.77
C ASN A 84 -22.18 -23.02 -8.36
N CYS A 85 -21.71 -23.37 -7.16
CA CYS A 85 -20.30 -23.21 -6.83
C CYS A 85 -19.53 -24.35 -7.49
N GLU A 86 -19.07 -24.13 -8.71
CA GLU A 86 -17.99 -24.93 -9.27
C GLU A 86 -16.79 -24.78 -8.33
N PHE A 87 -16.56 -25.79 -7.50
CA PHE A 87 -15.43 -25.82 -6.59
C PHE A 87 -14.15 -25.87 -7.43
N VAL A 88 -13.61 -24.69 -7.74
CA VAL A 88 -12.30 -24.56 -8.37
C VAL A 88 -11.28 -25.00 -7.34
N LEU A 89 -10.87 -26.26 -7.43
CA LEU A 89 -9.74 -26.74 -6.65
C LEU A 89 -8.51 -25.92 -7.07
N PRO A 90 -7.68 -25.48 -6.10
CA PRO A 90 -6.43 -24.85 -6.45
C PRO A 90 -5.64 -25.79 -7.37
N PRO A 91 -4.95 -25.26 -8.39
CA PRO A 91 -4.14 -26.09 -9.27
C PRO A 91 -3.19 -26.92 -8.42
N ASN A 92 -3.04 -28.20 -8.78
CA ASN A 92 -2.17 -29.13 -8.06
C ASN A 92 -0.70 -28.71 -8.24
N MET A 93 -0.27 -27.79 -7.40
CA MET A 93 1.08 -27.24 -7.38
C MET A 93 1.79 -27.76 -6.14
N ARG A 94 3.11 -27.97 -6.23
CA ARG A 94 3.90 -28.22 -5.04
C ARG A 94 3.93 -26.96 -4.20
N GLN A 95 3.35 -27.01 -3.01
CA GLN A 95 3.52 -25.95 -2.02
C GLN A 95 4.97 -26.04 -1.50
N PRO A 96 5.80 -24.99 -1.67
CA PRO A 96 7.12 -24.99 -1.09
C PRO A 96 7.01 -25.01 0.43
N THR A 97 7.75 -25.90 1.07
CA THR A 97 7.80 -25.97 2.54
C THR A 97 8.54 -24.73 3.06
N GLY A 98 7.90 -23.97 3.95
CA GLY A 98 8.48 -22.79 4.60
C GLY A 98 8.31 -21.47 3.81
N ARG A 99 9.01 -20.43 4.28
CA ARG A 99 8.93 -19.07 3.72
C ARG A 99 9.37 -19.08 2.26
N LEU A 100 8.55 -18.51 1.38
CA LEU A 100 8.93 -18.24 -0.01
C LEU A 100 10.21 -17.41 -0.01
N LYS A 101 11.27 -17.93 -0.63
CA LYS A 101 12.49 -17.15 -0.83
C LYS A 101 12.14 -15.96 -1.71
N ASN A 102 12.36 -14.75 -1.20
CA ASN A 102 12.33 -13.55 -2.03
C ASN A 102 13.26 -13.77 -3.21
N ARG A 103 12.72 -13.68 -4.42
CA ARG A 103 13.54 -13.79 -5.63
C ARG A 103 14.43 -12.56 -5.65
N ARG A 104 15.75 -12.78 -5.69
CA ARG A 104 16.72 -11.69 -5.86
C ARG A 104 16.41 -10.97 -7.17
N ILE A 105 16.29 -9.65 -7.10
CA ILE A 105 16.20 -8.78 -8.27
C ILE A 105 17.65 -8.51 -8.72
N PRO A 106 18.01 -8.81 -9.98
CA PRO A 106 19.37 -8.58 -10.50
C PRO A 106 19.66 -7.08 -10.65
N SER A 107 20.93 -6.69 -10.53
CA SER A 107 21.39 -5.33 -10.82
C SER A 107 21.46 -5.07 -12.33
N ARG A 108 21.50 -3.79 -12.76
CA ARG A 108 21.67 -3.43 -14.18
C ARG A 108 22.95 -4.06 -14.73
N GLY A 109 22.83 -4.83 -15.82
CA GLY A 109 23.95 -5.50 -16.50
C GLY A 109 24.28 -6.91 -15.99
N GLU A 110 23.63 -7.39 -14.92
CA GLU A 110 23.85 -8.73 -14.40
C GLU A 110 23.24 -9.80 -15.34
N LYS A 111 24.09 -10.70 -15.88
CA LYS A 111 23.63 -11.82 -16.70
C LYS A 111 23.15 -12.96 -15.81
N ILE A 112 21.85 -13.26 -15.86
CA ILE A 112 21.30 -14.42 -15.16
C ILE A 112 21.42 -15.67 -16.04
N ARG A 113 21.98 -16.76 -15.49
CA ARG A 113 22.02 -18.06 -16.15
C ARG A 113 20.61 -18.65 -16.27
N GLN A 114 20.23 -19.05 -17.49
CA GLN A 114 19.00 -19.79 -17.73
C GLN A 114 19.28 -21.29 -17.80
N ILE A 115 18.38 -22.08 -17.24
CA ILE A 115 18.37 -23.53 -17.27
C ILE A 115 17.04 -24.03 -17.87
N LYS A 116 17.07 -25.18 -18.56
CA LYS A 116 15.84 -25.84 -19.03
C LYS A 116 15.20 -26.58 -17.87
N CYS A 117 13.96 -26.23 -17.54
CA CYS A 117 13.22 -26.89 -16.48
C CYS A 117 12.72 -28.26 -16.93
N GLY A 118 13.11 -29.34 -16.25
CA GLY A 118 12.63 -30.71 -16.55
C GLY A 118 11.16 -31.02 -16.21
N ARG A 119 10.33 -30.01 -15.92
CA ARG A 119 8.85 -30.16 -15.80
C ARG A 119 8.13 -29.38 -16.90
N CYS A 120 8.39 -28.08 -16.99
CA CYS A 120 7.68 -27.22 -17.93
C CYS A 120 8.40 -27.08 -19.28
N GLU A 121 9.60 -27.64 -19.40
CA GLU A 121 10.51 -27.62 -20.55
C GLU A 121 10.92 -26.23 -21.06
N ARG A 122 10.54 -25.17 -20.34
CA ARG A 122 10.91 -23.80 -20.67
C ARG A 122 12.30 -23.46 -20.11
N LEU A 123 13.01 -22.59 -20.82
CA LEU A 123 14.20 -21.92 -20.32
C LEU A 123 13.80 -20.89 -19.26
N GLY A 124 14.51 -20.89 -18.13
CA GLY A 124 14.26 -19.94 -17.06
C GLY A 124 15.24 -20.12 -15.91
N THR A 125 14.94 -19.51 -14.77
CA THR A 125 15.83 -19.53 -13.59
C THR A 125 15.44 -20.59 -12.55
N HIS A 126 14.52 -21.50 -12.90
CA HIS A 126 13.92 -22.46 -11.98
C HIS A 126 14.19 -23.89 -12.42
N THR A 127 14.28 -24.78 -11.43
CA THR A 127 14.48 -26.22 -11.65
C THR A 127 13.15 -26.96 -11.61
N LYS A 128 13.15 -28.26 -11.92
CA LYS A 128 11.99 -29.15 -11.73
C LYS A 128 11.41 -29.07 -10.31
N LYS A 129 12.27 -28.89 -9.29
CA LYS A 129 11.88 -28.81 -7.86
C LYS A 129 11.20 -27.49 -7.51
N THR A 130 11.53 -26.40 -8.20
CA THR A 130 11.02 -25.05 -7.94
C THR A 130 10.03 -24.56 -9.00
N CYS A 131 9.57 -25.45 -9.87
CA CYS A 131 8.59 -25.13 -10.92
C CYS A 131 7.19 -24.93 -10.30
N GLN A 132 6.58 -23.78 -10.63
CA GLN A 132 5.24 -23.40 -10.18
C GLN A 132 4.13 -23.78 -11.19
N LYS A 133 4.47 -24.48 -12.29
CA LYS A 133 3.41 -25.05 -13.13
C LYS A 133 2.71 -26.19 -12.38
N PRO A 134 1.40 -26.39 -12.60
CA PRO A 134 0.68 -27.57 -12.13
C PRO A 134 1.45 -28.84 -12.49
N ILE A 135 1.41 -29.83 -11.59
CA ILE A 135 1.99 -31.15 -11.80
C ILE A 135 1.20 -31.88 -12.88
#